data_AF-A0A2H3B0J0-F1
#
_entry.id   AF-A0A2H3B0J0-F1
#
_cell.length_a   1.000
_cell.length_b   1.000
_cell.length_c   1.000
_cell.angle_alpha   90.00
_cell.angle_beta   90.00
_cell.angle_gamma   90.00
#
_symmetry.space_group_name_H-M   'P 1'
#
loop_
_entity.id
_entity.type
_entity.pdbx_description
1 polymer ?
#
loop_
_entity_poly.entity_id
_entity_poly.type
_entity_poly.pdbx_seq_one_letter_code
_entity_poly.pdbx_strand_id
1 'polypeptide(L)'
;MKRLPGLPVGIDAGDTALGGYGQTSLTYQNGDRGYGNFPQFFLPTMAWPTKYTTEEAKRQSNREKSSRSYMKNQEAIQERRQKKYQEAQSKRNHRTRRIGGTNALELVQTPRPSSSTPATSAEQPSSQCREVVRLAVRAKRIQHDFEEFTCGLDAVKYAESLIQAYFAEGDGKINVFTDPLEHTYEFQRLYDDVLKDLLQAEGCTPRRDAVEKAGQPIKDVISFLEDIWCVAIEGRTELCLAYKRGRLIWQR
;
A
#
# COMPACT_ATOMS: atom_id res chain seq x y z
N MET A 1 -49.09 -24.60 -15.01
CA MET A 1 -49.73 -23.27 -14.92
C MET A 1 -50.38 -23.09 -13.55
N LYS A 2 -49.71 -22.40 -12.63
CA LYS A 2 -50.30 -21.81 -11.42
C LYS A 2 -49.53 -20.51 -11.12
N ARG A 3 -50.18 -19.36 -11.34
CA ARG A 3 -49.77 -18.05 -10.82
C ARG A 3 -50.24 -17.95 -9.37
N LEU A 4 -49.55 -17.16 -8.54
CA LEU A 4 -50.10 -16.14 -7.62
C LEU A 4 -48.96 -15.48 -6.78
N PRO A 5 -49.19 -14.34 -6.09
CA PRO A 5 -48.45 -13.09 -6.33
C PRO A 5 -47.78 -12.51 -5.06
N GLY A 6 -47.15 -11.33 -5.21
CA GLY A 6 -47.15 -10.31 -4.15
C GLY A 6 -45.77 -9.81 -3.70
N LEU A 7 -45.32 -8.71 -4.31
CA LEU A 7 -44.37 -7.78 -3.70
C LEU A 7 -45.01 -7.09 -2.48
N PRO A 8 -44.18 -6.60 -1.55
CA PRO A 8 -44.22 -5.16 -1.32
C PRO A 8 -42.86 -4.46 -1.40
N VAL A 9 -42.96 -3.26 -1.96
CA VAL A 9 -42.00 -2.15 -2.00
C VAL A 9 -42.01 -1.44 -0.65
N GLY A 10 -40.86 -0.96 -0.19
CA GLY A 10 -40.84 0.19 0.73
C GLY A 10 -39.53 0.44 1.48
N ILE A 11 -38.90 1.59 1.16
CA ILE A 11 -38.33 2.65 2.03
C ILE A 11 -37.23 2.22 3.05
N ASP A 12 -36.10 2.91 3.27
CA ASP A 12 -35.85 4.35 3.37
C ASP A 12 -34.38 4.70 3.09
N ALA A 13 -34.17 5.86 2.46
CA ALA A 13 -32.87 6.50 2.30
C ALA A 13 -32.57 7.33 3.56
N GLY A 14 -31.54 6.92 4.31
CA GLY A 14 -31.03 7.65 5.47
C GLY A 14 -29.84 8.52 5.09
N ASP A 15 -30.10 9.82 4.92
CA ASP A 15 -29.11 10.91 4.93
C ASP A 15 -28.25 10.84 6.20
N THR A 16 -26.91 10.95 6.06
CA THR A 16 -26.03 11.26 7.19
C THR A 16 -25.00 12.31 6.80
N ALA A 17 -25.39 13.55 7.12
CA ALA A 17 -24.62 14.66 7.67
C ALA A 17 -23.12 14.78 7.33
N LEU A 18 -22.83 15.84 6.57
CA LEU A 18 -21.53 16.48 6.38
C LEU A 18 -21.03 17.12 7.69
N GLY A 19 -19.87 16.70 8.16
CA GLY A 19 -19.15 17.26 9.31
C GLY A 19 -18.11 18.32 8.92
N GLY A 20 -18.37 19.55 9.39
CA GLY A 20 -17.54 20.76 9.51
C GLY A 20 -16.07 20.78 9.08
N TYR A 21 -15.76 21.66 8.12
CA TYR A 21 -14.42 22.21 7.91
C TYR A 21 -14.27 23.54 8.67
N GLY A 22 -13.33 23.58 9.63
CA GLY A 22 -12.96 24.77 10.37
C GLY A 22 -12.28 25.81 9.48
N GLN A 23 -12.79 27.04 9.52
CA GLN A 23 -12.17 28.23 8.94
C GLN A 23 -11.00 28.70 9.82
N THR A 24 -9.79 28.72 9.27
CA THR A 24 -8.67 29.48 9.82
C THR A 24 -8.60 30.85 9.13
N SER A 25 -9.05 31.88 9.83
CA SER A 25 -8.89 33.28 9.42
C SER A 25 -7.44 33.72 9.55
N LEU A 26 -6.77 33.94 8.42
CA LEU A 26 -5.46 34.60 8.35
C LEU A 26 -5.69 36.09 8.03
N THR A 27 -5.64 36.93 9.06
CA THR A 27 -5.65 38.39 8.93
C THR A 27 -4.30 38.86 8.38
N TYR A 28 -4.28 39.29 7.12
CA TYR A 28 -3.15 40.01 6.53
C TYR A 28 -3.29 41.51 6.86
N GLN A 29 -2.39 42.03 7.69
CA GLN A 29 -2.21 43.48 7.85
C GLN A 29 -1.40 43.99 6.65
N ASN A 30 -2.07 44.69 5.73
CA ASN A 30 -1.41 45.42 4.65
C ASN A 30 -0.88 46.75 5.20
N GLY A 31 0.44 46.91 5.13
CA GLY A 31 1.14 48.14 5.44
C GLY A 31 0.81 49.23 4.42
N ASP A 32 0.41 50.36 4.97
CA ASP A 32 0.07 51.60 4.29
C ASP A 32 1.30 52.16 3.55
N ARG A 33 1.29 52.09 2.22
CA ARG A 33 2.24 52.83 1.37
C ARG A 33 1.45 53.85 0.57
N GLY A 34 1.52 55.10 1.04
CA GLY A 34 0.99 56.26 0.34
C GLY A 34 1.62 56.39 -1.05
N TYR A 35 0.77 56.31 -2.07
CA TYR A 35 1.09 56.74 -3.42
C TYR A 35 0.22 57.94 -3.78
N GLY A 36 0.90 58.93 -4.34
CA GLY A 36 0.38 60.27 -4.64
C GLY A 36 -0.86 60.28 -5.52
N ASN A 37 -1.65 61.32 -5.26
CA ASN A 37 -2.92 61.66 -5.88
C ASN A 37 -2.72 62.02 -7.36
N PHE A 38 -2.89 61.04 -8.26
CA PHE A 38 -3.02 61.30 -9.70
C PHE A 38 -4.51 61.44 -10.05
N PRO A 39 -4.91 62.48 -10.81
CA PRO A 39 -6.29 62.67 -11.22
C PRO A 39 -6.77 61.49 -12.08
N GLN A 40 -7.75 60.75 -11.55
CA GLN A 40 -8.36 59.60 -12.22
C GLN A 40 -9.25 60.06 -13.37
N PHE A 41 -8.77 59.91 -14.59
CA PHE A 41 -9.65 59.82 -15.75
C PHE A 41 -10.38 58.47 -15.68
N PHE A 42 -11.64 58.50 -15.23
CA PHE A 42 -12.54 57.35 -15.24
C PHE A 42 -12.89 56.97 -16.68
N LEU A 43 -12.00 56.19 -17.32
CA LEU A 43 -12.41 55.37 -18.46
C LEU A 43 -13.15 54.15 -17.90
N PRO A 44 -14.32 53.78 -18.43
CA PRO A 44 -15.03 52.58 -18.01
C PRO A 44 -14.11 51.38 -18.24
N THR A 45 -13.62 50.80 -17.15
CA THR A 45 -12.82 49.58 -17.17
C THR A 45 -13.70 48.48 -17.70
N MET A 46 -13.53 48.15 -18.98
CA MET A 46 -13.99 46.89 -19.56
C MET A 46 -13.38 45.78 -18.73
N ALA A 47 -14.13 45.27 -17.75
CA ALA A 47 -13.68 44.20 -16.89
C ALA A 47 -13.31 43.02 -17.79
N TRP A 48 -12.06 42.59 -17.71
CA TRP A 48 -11.57 41.48 -18.52
C TRP A 48 -12.41 40.25 -18.16
N PRO A 49 -12.92 39.50 -19.14
CA PRO A 49 -13.71 38.31 -18.89
C PRO A 49 -12.98 37.38 -17.93
N THR A 50 -13.62 37.08 -16.80
CA THR A 50 -13.01 36.24 -15.78
C THR A 50 -12.87 34.83 -16.34
N LYS A 51 -11.63 34.32 -16.40
CA LYS A 51 -11.28 33.03 -17.01
C LYS A 51 -12.01 31.82 -16.40
N TYR A 52 -12.52 31.96 -15.18
CA TYR A 52 -13.22 30.91 -14.45
C TYR A 52 -14.53 31.45 -13.89
N THR A 53 -15.63 30.74 -14.14
CA THR A 53 -16.98 31.12 -13.71
C THR A 53 -17.20 30.84 -12.22
N THR A 54 -16.51 29.84 -11.67
CA THR A 54 -16.60 29.44 -10.25
C THR A 54 -15.21 29.20 -9.65
N GLU A 55 -15.07 29.39 -8.34
CA GLU A 55 -13.83 29.10 -7.61
C GLU A 55 -13.47 27.61 -7.66
N GLU A 56 -14.46 26.73 -7.73
CA GLU A 56 -14.23 25.29 -7.90
C GLU A 56 -13.63 24.95 -9.27
N ALA A 57 -14.12 25.56 -10.35
CA ALA A 57 -13.55 25.40 -11.69
C ALA A 57 -12.09 25.87 -11.76
N LYS A 58 -11.76 26.94 -11.05
CA LYS A 58 -10.39 27.44 -10.91
C LYS A 58 -9.49 26.45 -10.15
N ARG A 59 -9.98 25.86 -9.04
CA ARG A 59 -9.24 24.83 -8.29
C ARG A 59 -8.99 23.60 -9.16
N GLN A 60 -10.00 23.13 -9.88
CA GLN A 60 -9.90 21.98 -10.78
C GLN A 60 -8.90 22.24 -11.91
N SER A 61 -8.98 23.40 -12.56
CA SER A 61 -8.04 23.80 -13.61
C SER A 61 -6.59 23.87 -13.09
N ASN A 62 -6.38 24.37 -11.87
CA ASN A 62 -5.05 24.40 -11.25
C ASN A 62 -4.53 22.99 -10.93
N ARG A 63 -5.39 22.09 -10.42
CA ARG A 63 -5.03 20.68 -10.17
C ARG A 63 -4.61 20.00 -11.46
N GLU A 64 -5.40 20.13 -12.53
CA GLU A 64 -5.08 19.55 -13.83
C GLU A 64 -3.79 20.11 -14.42
N LYS A 65 -3.58 21.43 -14.33
CA LYS A 65 -2.34 22.08 -14.77
C LYS A 65 -1.12 21.54 -14.00
N SER A 66 -1.23 21.41 -12.68
CA SER A 66 -0.16 20.84 -11.86
C SER A 66 0.11 19.36 -12.18
N SER A 67 -0.94 18.57 -12.40
CA SER A 67 -0.84 17.16 -12.79
C SER A 67 -0.11 16.99 -14.12
N ARG A 68 -0.53 17.72 -15.17
CA ARG A 68 0.14 17.70 -16.48
C ARG A 68 1.59 18.16 -16.40
N SER A 69 1.87 19.21 -15.62
CA SER A 69 3.24 19.68 -15.42
C SER A 69 4.10 18.66 -14.68
N TYR A 70 3.54 17.94 -13.71
CA TYR A 70 4.25 16.90 -12.97
C TYR A 70 4.57 15.70 -13.87
N MET A 71 3.59 15.19 -14.62
CA MET A 71 3.81 14.08 -15.54
C MET A 71 4.89 14.41 -16.59
N LYS A 72 4.87 15.62 -17.16
CA LYS A 72 5.90 16.07 -18.12
C LYS A 72 7.31 16.12 -17.51
N ASN A 73 7.42 16.42 -16.22
CA ASN A 73 8.71 16.60 -15.54
C ASN A 73 9.12 15.38 -14.69
N GLN A 74 8.34 14.30 -14.71
CA GLN A 74 8.51 13.16 -13.81
C GLN A 74 9.88 12.50 -14.00
N GLU A 75 10.31 12.29 -15.24
CA GLU A 75 11.60 11.68 -15.57
C GLU A 75 12.78 12.56 -15.12
N ALA A 76 12.74 13.88 -15.39
CA ALA A 76 13.76 14.80 -14.94
C ALA A 76 13.87 14.88 -13.40
N ILE A 77 12.73 14.74 -12.69
CA ILE A 77 12.71 14.65 -11.23
C ILE A 77 13.37 13.34 -10.78
N GLN A 78 13.07 12.21 -11.42
CA GLN A 78 13.68 10.92 -11.11
C GLN A 78 15.19 10.91 -11.36
N GLU A 79 15.64 11.44 -12.50
CA GLU A 79 17.06 11.54 -12.86
C GLU A 79 17.83 12.41 -11.85
N ARG A 80 17.28 13.57 -11.47
CA ARG A 80 17.88 14.44 -10.45
C ARG A 80 18.00 13.73 -9.11
N ARG A 81 17.02 12.91 -8.72
CA ARG A 81 17.07 12.10 -7.49
C ARG A 81 18.15 11.03 -7.60
N GLN A 82 18.20 10.28 -8.69
CA GLN A 82 19.22 9.24 -8.92
C GLN A 82 20.64 9.82 -8.84
N LYS A 83 20.90 10.94 -9.53
CA LYS A 83 22.20 11.62 -9.50
C LYS A 83 22.59 12.02 -8.08
N LYS A 84 21.65 12.57 -7.30
CA LYS A 84 21.90 12.95 -5.91
C LYS A 84 22.25 11.74 -5.03
N TYR A 85 21.59 10.59 -5.24
CA TYR A 85 21.91 9.35 -4.52
C TYR A 85 23.31 8.83 -4.89
N GLN A 86 23.66 8.83 -6.18
CA GLN A 86 24.99 8.43 -6.63
C GLN A 86 26.09 9.35 -6.07
N GLU A 87 25.87 10.66 -6.06
CA GLU A 87 26.80 11.63 -5.44
C GLU A 87 26.94 11.44 -3.93
N ALA A 88 25.86 11.13 -3.23
CA ALA A 88 25.91 10.84 -1.79
C ALA A 88 26.69 9.53 -1.51
N GLN A 89 26.52 8.53 -2.37
CA GLN A 89 27.20 7.24 -2.26
C GLN A 89 28.70 7.37 -2.56
N SER A 90 29.09 8.12 -3.61
CA SER A 90 30.49 8.38 -3.93
C SER A 90 31.20 9.19 -2.83
N LYS A 91 30.53 10.17 -2.21
CA LYS A 91 31.06 10.91 -1.05
C LYS A 91 31.26 10.02 0.19
N ARG A 92 30.41 9.01 0.38
CA ARG A 92 30.55 8.06 1.50
C ARG A 92 31.75 7.12 1.30
N ASN A 93 32.04 6.75 0.05
CA ASN A 93 33.17 5.87 -0.29
C ASN A 93 34.52 6.62 -0.38
N HIS A 94 34.52 7.94 -0.61
CA HIS A 94 35.74 8.76 -0.64
C HIS A 94 36.12 9.40 0.72
N ARG A 95 35.64 8.87 1.84
CA ARG A 95 36.12 9.27 3.16
C ARG A 95 37.48 8.61 3.47
N THR A 96 38.47 8.83 2.61
CA THR A 96 39.89 8.58 2.91
C THR A 96 40.33 9.59 3.96
N ARG A 97 40.36 9.17 5.22
CA ARG A 97 41.12 9.88 6.25
C ARG A 97 42.59 9.76 5.88
N ARG A 98 43.21 10.85 5.41
CA ARG A 98 44.66 11.02 5.54
C ARG A 98 44.96 11.18 7.03
N ILE A 99 45.45 10.12 7.64
CA ILE A 99 46.27 10.25 8.84
C ILE A 99 47.69 10.50 8.32
N GLY A 100 48.24 11.67 8.65
CA GLY A 100 49.67 11.97 8.58
C GLY A 100 50.41 11.65 7.27
N GLY A 101 50.57 12.66 6.42
CA GLY A 101 51.87 13.00 5.80
C GLY A 101 52.75 11.99 5.02
N THR A 102 52.36 10.75 4.73
CA THR A 102 53.24 9.80 4.01
C THR A 102 52.52 8.89 3.01
N ASN A 103 53.11 8.72 1.82
CA ASN A 103 52.62 7.90 0.70
C ASN A 103 53.04 6.42 0.85
N ALA A 104 52.47 5.69 1.81
CA ALA A 104 52.67 4.25 1.91
C ALA A 104 51.32 3.51 1.96
N LEU A 105 51.12 2.59 1.02
CA LEU A 105 50.01 1.64 1.00
C LEU A 105 50.46 0.39 1.76
N GLU A 106 50.00 0.25 3.01
CA GLU A 106 50.22 -0.96 3.79
C GLU A 106 48.91 -1.75 3.90
N LEU A 107 48.93 -2.96 3.35
CA LEU A 107 47.83 -3.91 3.36
C LEU A 107 47.81 -4.60 4.74
N VAL A 108 47.30 -3.90 5.75
CA VAL A 108 47.27 -4.42 7.13
C VAL A 108 46.07 -5.33 7.31
N GLN A 109 46.31 -6.64 7.17
CA GLN A 109 45.54 -7.65 7.89
C GLN A 109 46.03 -7.63 9.35
N THR A 110 45.27 -7.03 10.25
CA THR A 110 45.56 -7.11 11.70
C THR A 110 45.17 -8.47 12.25
N PRO A 111 46.10 -9.24 12.86
CA PRO A 111 45.76 -10.28 13.81
C PRO A 111 45.27 -9.63 15.10
N ARG A 112 44.17 -10.16 15.61
CA ARG A 112 43.47 -9.79 16.84
C ARG A 112 44.39 -9.99 18.07
N PRO A 113 44.71 -8.95 18.86
CA PRO A 113 45.37 -9.13 20.15
C PRO A 113 44.34 -9.46 21.22
N SER A 114 44.57 -10.58 21.89
CA SER A 114 44.00 -10.96 23.17
C SER A 114 44.50 -10.04 24.29
N SER A 115 43.61 -9.25 24.90
CA SER A 115 43.79 -8.80 26.28
C SER A 115 42.49 -8.31 26.90
N SER A 116 42.31 -8.76 28.15
CA SER A 116 41.45 -8.23 29.21
C SER A 116 39.95 -8.08 28.93
N THR A 117 39.19 -9.02 29.48
CA THR A 117 37.78 -8.93 29.84
C THR A 117 37.57 -7.80 30.87
N PRO A 118 36.85 -6.70 30.57
CA PRO A 118 35.96 -6.09 31.54
C PRO A 118 34.61 -6.80 31.45
N ALA A 119 33.95 -6.95 32.59
CA ALA A 119 32.68 -7.65 32.75
C ALA A 119 31.73 -7.41 31.56
N THR A 120 31.30 -8.52 30.96
CA THR A 120 30.20 -8.63 30.00
C THR A 120 28.94 -8.03 30.61
N SER A 121 28.81 -6.71 30.54
CA SER A 121 27.52 -6.05 30.67
C SER A 121 26.77 -6.44 29.41
N ALA A 122 25.92 -7.46 29.51
CA ALA A 122 25.02 -7.87 28.45
C ALA A 122 24.24 -6.63 27.98
N GLU A 123 24.66 -6.06 26.85
CA GLU A 123 23.91 -5.00 26.17
C GLU A 123 22.54 -5.58 25.89
N GLN A 124 21.54 -5.13 26.67
CA GLN A 124 20.17 -5.50 26.41
C GLN A 124 19.87 -5.05 24.97
N PRO A 125 19.39 -5.96 24.10
CA PRO A 125 19.00 -5.58 22.76
C PRO A 125 18.02 -4.42 22.86
N SER A 126 18.28 -3.36 22.10
CA SER A 126 17.43 -2.16 22.07
C SER A 126 15.97 -2.59 21.94
N SER A 127 15.08 -1.88 22.64
CA SER A 127 13.64 -2.19 22.65
C SER A 127 13.06 -2.39 21.25
N GLN A 128 13.55 -1.63 20.27
CA GLN A 128 13.21 -1.73 18.86
C GLN A 128 13.57 -3.08 18.23
N CYS A 129 14.76 -3.63 18.54
CA CYS A 129 15.18 -4.93 18.02
C CYS A 129 14.27 -6.05 18.53
N ARG A 130 13.88 -5.98 19.82
CA ARG A 130 12.94 -6.95 20.41
C ARG A 130 11.56 -6.89 19.75
N GLU A 131 11.08 -5.68 19.45
CA GLU A 131 9.78 -5.48 18.81
C GLU A 131 9.73 -6.08 17.40
N VAL A 132 10.75 -5.82 16.59
CA VAL A 132 10.86 -6.38 15.24
C VAL A 132 10.88 -7.91 15.25
N VAL A 133 11.61 -8.52 16.19
CA VAL A 133 11.62 -9.98 16.34
C VAL A 133 10.24 -10.50 16.73
N ARG A 134 9.55 -9.84 17.66
CA ARG A 134 8.18 -10.20 18.07
C ARG A 134 7.20 -10.16 16.88
N LEU A 135 7.27 -9.11 16.07
CA LEU A 135 6.43 -8.96 14.86
C LEU A 135 6.74 -10.04 13.81
N ALA A 136 8.02 -10.37 13.61
CA ALA A 136 8.41 -11.45 12.70
C ALA A 136 7.90 -12.82 13.17
N VAL A 137 7.94 -13.11 14.48
CA VAL A 137 7.35 -14.33 15.06
C VAL A 137 5.84 -14.34 14.86
N ARG A 138 5.15 -13.21 15.05
CA ARG A 138 3.71 -13.10 14.80
C ARG A 138 3.36 -13.36 13.33
N ALA A 139 4.10 -12.78 12.38
CA ALA A 139 3.92 -13.08 10.95
C ALA A 139 4.09 -14.57 10.64
N LYS A 140 5.11 -15.21 11.22
CA LYS A 140 5.36 -16.64 11.05
C LYS A 140 4.24 -17.51 11.63
N ARG A 141 3.66 -17.10 12.76
CA ARG A 141 2.51 -17.79 13.34
C ARG A 141 1.28 -17.70 12.42
N ILE A 142 0.97 -16.52 11.91
CA ILE A 142 -0.14 -16.33 10.96
C ILE A 142 0.06 -17.20 9.70
N GLN A 143 1.29 -17.29 9.18
CA GLN A 143 1.62 -18.17 8.06
C GLN A 143 1.37 -19.64 8.39
N HIS A 144 1.83 -20.09 9.55
CA HIS A 144 1.62 -21.47 10.00
C HIS A 144 0.12 -21.79 10.17
N ASP A 145 -0.63 -20.90 10.82
CA ASP A 145 -2.08 -21.08 11.02
C ASP A 145 -2.83 -21.09 9.67
N PHE A 146 -2.37 -20.30 8.69
CA PHE A 146 -2.86 -20.33 7.32
C PHE A 146 -2.51 -21.63 6.58
N GLU A 147 -1.28 -22.12 6.72
CA GLU A 147 -0.86 -23.41 6.16
C GLU A 147 -1.67 -24.56 6.77
N GLU A 148 -1.99 -24.52 8.07
CA GLU A 148 -2.87 -25.49 8.72
C GLU A 148 -4.29 -25.43 8.15
N PHE A 149 -4.83 -24.21 7.97
CA PHE A 149 -6.13 -23.97 7.37
C PHE A 149 -6.24 -24.51 5.93
N THR A 150 -5.17 -24.37 5.12
CA THR A 150 -5.12 -24.94 3.77
C THR A 150 -4.69 -26.41 3.73
N CYS A 151 -4.55 -27.07 4.89
CA CYS A 151 -4.05 -28.45 5.02
C CYS A 151 -2.66 -28.64 4.37
N GLY A 152 -1.83 -27.61 4.35
CA GLY A 152 -0.51 -27.59 3.73
C GLY A 152 -0.53 -27.63 2.20
N LEU A 153 -1.70 -27.43 1.58
CA LEU A 153 -1.83 -27.36 0.13
C LEU A 153 -1.27 -26.04 -0.40
N ASP A 154 -0.68 -26.10 -1.59
CA ASP A 154 -0.39 -24.90 -2.36
C ASP A 154 -1.70 -24.22 -2.79
N ALA A 155 -1.63 -22.91 -3.10
CA ALA A 155 -2.82 -22.11 -3.40
C ALA A 155 -3.66 -22.68 -4.56
N VAL A 156 -3.00 -23.26 -5.57
CA VAL A 156 -3.66 -23.83 -6.75
C VAL A 156 -4.39 -25.12 -6.39
N LYS A 157 -3.72 -26.06 -5.71
CA LYS A 157 -4.33 -27.32 -5.24
C LYS A 157 -5.45 -27.07 -4.25
N TYR A 158 -5.29 -26.07 -3.38
CA TYR A 158 -6.34 -25.66 -2.46
C TYR A 158 -7.58 -25.19 -3.23
N ALA A 159 -7.42 -24.27 -4.19
CA ALA A 159 -8.50 -23.83 -5.07
C ALA A 159 -9.16 -24.98 -5.86
N GLU A 160 -8.35 -25.88 -6.43
CA GLU A 160 -8.84 -27.08 -7.13
C GLU A 160 -9.66 -28.00 -6.21
N SER A 161 -9.22 -28.19 -4.95
CA SER A 161 -9.92 -29.02 -3.98
C SER A 161 -11.31 -28.47 -3.64
N LEU A 162 -11.46 -27.15 -3.56
CA LEU A 162 -12.75 -26.50 -3.32
C LEU A 162 -13.68 -26.62 -4.53
N ILE A 163 -13.15 -26.48 -5.75
CA ILE A 163 -13.93 -26.73 -6.97
C ILE A 163 -14.42 -28.18 -7.04
N GLN A 164 -13.56 -29.14 -6.68
CA GLN A 164 -13.94 -30.55 -6.62
C GLN A 164 -15.04 -30.80 -5.59
N ALA A 165 -14.91 -30.22 -4.39
CA ALA A 165 -15.94 -30.31 -3.34
C ALA A 165 -17.28 -29.71 -3.81
N TYR A 166 -17.25 -28.53 -4.43
CA TYR A 166 -18.42 -27.87 -4.99
C TYR A 166 -19.16 -28.73 -6.02
N PHE A 167 -18.43 -29.43 -6.89
CA PHE A 167 -19.06 -30.31 -7.87
C PHE A 167 -19.50 -31.66 -7.29
N ALA A 168 -18.87 -32.15 -6.22
CA ALA A 168 -19.20 -33.41 -5.57
C ALA A 168 -20.51 -33.34 -4.76
N GLU A 169 -20.77 -32.22 -4.07
CA GLU A 169 -21.94 -32.08 -3.19
C GLU A 169 -23.28 -31.99 -3.91
N GLY A 170 -23.30 -31.94 -5.25
CA GLY A 170 -24.52 -32.01 -6.07
C GLY A 170 -25.41 -30.76 -6.05
N ASP A 171 -25.43 -30.03 -4.93
CA ASP A 171 -26.34 -28.92 -4.64
C ASP A 171 -25.81 -27.57 -5.14
N GLY A 172 -24.53 -27.46 -5.49
CA GLY A 172 -23.91 -26.20 -5.92
C GLY A 172 -23.97 -25.13 -4.81
N LYS A 173 -23.74 -25.53 -3.56
CA LYS A 173 -23.73 -24.61 -2.41
C LYS A 173 -22.58 -23.63 -2.54
N ILE A 174 -22.91 -22.35 -2.65
CA ILE A 174 -21.90 -21.29 -2.80
C ILE A 174 -21.05 -21.10 -1.54
N ASN A 175 -21.55 -21.51 -0.37
CA ASN A 175 -20.85 -21.43 0.91
C ASN A 175 -19.52 -22.21 0.91
N VAL A 176 -19.37 -23.21 0.01
CA VAL A 176 -18.08 -23.91 -0.23
C VAL A 176 -16.96 -22.92 -0.56
N PHE A 177 -17.28 -21.77 -1.14
CA PHE A 177 -16.32 -20.70 -1.43
C PHE A 177 -16.41 -19.54 -0.45
N THR A 178 -17.61 -19.18 0.02
CA THR A 178 -17.80 -18.04 0.93
C THR A 178 -17.13 -18.27 2.28
N ASP A 179 -17.33 -19.44 2.90
CA ASP A 179 -16.78 -19.69 4.24
C ASP A 179 -15.23 -19.66 4.23
N PRO A 180 -14.54 -20.33 3.28
CA PRO A 180 -13.09 -20.19 3.19
C PRO A 180 -12.60 -18.79 2.85
N LEU A 181 -13.34 -18.05 2.01
CA LEU A 181 -12.98 -16.69 1.63
C LEU A 181 -13.02 -15.74 2.83
N GLU A 182 -14.05 -15.83 3.68
CA GLU A 182 -14.15 -15.07 4.93
C GLU A 182 -12.96 -15.32 5.85
N HIS A 183 -12.62 -16.59 6.10
CA HIS A 183 -11.46 -16.94 6.92
C HIS A 183 -10.15 -16.43 6.31
N THR A 184 -10.01 -16.49 4.99
CA THR A 184 -8.79 -16.01 4.31
C THR A 184 -8.63 -14.50 4.43
N TYR A 185 -9.72 -13.72 4.38
CA TYR A 185 -9.67 -12.29 4.66
C TYR A 185 -9.25 -11.97 6.10
N GLU A 186 -9.62 -12.81 7.08
CA GLU A 186 -9.14 -12.62 8.45
C GLU A 186 -7.63 -12.78 8.54
N PHE A 187 -7.05 -13.79 7.88
CA PHE A 187 -5.60 -13.96 7.79
C PHE A 187 -4.94 -12.75 7.13
N GLN A 188 -5.48 -12.26 6.01
CA GLN A 188 -4.96 -11.06 5.35
C GLN A 188 -4.97 -9.84 6.27
N ARG A 189 -6.09 -9.58 6.96
CA ARG A 189 -6.22 -8.46 7.91
C ARG A 189 -5.16 -8.55 9.00
N LEU A 190 -5.02 -9.72 9.62
CA LEU A 190 -4.02 -9.95 10.67
C LEU A 190 -2.59 -9.74 10.14
N TYR A 191 -2.32 -10.18 8.92
CA TYR A 191 -1.01 -10.03 8.28
C TYR A 191 -0.69 -8.58 7.93
N ASP A 192 -1.67 -7.85 7.39
CA ASP A 192 -1.54 -6.43 7.05
C ASP A 192 -1.29 -5.58 8.30
N ASP A 193 -1.89 -5.92 9.43
CA ASP A 193 -1.60 -5.24 10.70
C ASP A 193 -0.15 -5.47 11.14
N VAL A 194 0.39 -6.69 10.98
CA VAL A 194 1.82 -6.94 11.22
C VAL A 194 2.71 -6.14 10.27
N LEU A 195 2.35 -6.03 9.00
CA LEU A 195 3.12 -5.24 8.02
C LEU A 195 3.10 -3.74 8.34
N LYS A 196 1.97 -3.21 8.84
CA LYS A 196 1.86 -1.82 9.31
C LYS A 196 2.74 -1.59 10.53
N ASP A 197 2.65 -2.47 11.53
CA ASP A 197 3.45 -2.37 12.76
C ASP A 197 4.96 -2.47 12.45
N LEU A 198 5.33 -3.37 11.54
CA LEU A 198 6.72 -3.55 11.11
C LEU A 198 7.24 -2.32 10.35
N LEU A 199 6.40 -1.72 9.50
CA LEU A 199 6.72 -0.47 8.82
C LEU A 199 6.94 0.67 9.81
N GLN A 200 6.15 0.75 10.88
CA GLN A 200 6.35 1.75 11.94
C GLN A 200 7.63 1.50 12.75
N ALA A 201 7.93 0.23 13.04
CA ALA A 201 9.07 -0.14 13.88
C ALA A 201 10.43 -0.05 13.16
N GLU A 202 10.53 -0.47 11.90
CA GLU A 202 11.80 -0.58 11.17
C GLU A 202 11.87 0.31 9.91
N GLY A 203 10.72 0.78 9.40
CA GLY A 203 10.63 1.46 8.11
C GLY A 203 10.65 0.51 6.92
N CYS A 204 11.01 1.03 5.74
CA CYS A 204 11.14 0.23 4.52
C CYS A 204 12.50 -0.47 4.51
N THR A 205 12.55 -1.71 5.00
CA THR A 205 13.77 -2.53 4.99
C THR A 205 13.59 -3.82 4.19
N PRO A 206 14.67 -4.45 3.70
CA PRO A 206 14.58 -5.73 2.99
C PRO A 206 13.92 -6.84 3.81
N ARG A 207 13.97 -6.74 5.14
CA ARG A 207 13.28 -7.67 6.04
C ARG A 207 11.77 -7.52 5.95
N ARG A 208 11.25 -6.29 5.95
CA ARG A 208 9.83 -6.01 5.72
C ARG A 208 9.40 -6.57 4.37
N ASP A 209 10.18 -6.34 3.31
CA ASP A 209 9.86 -6.85 1.97
C ASP A 209 9.84 -8.38 1.93
N ALA A 210 10.74 -9.05 2.68
CA ALA A 210 10.73 -10.50 2.83
C ALA A 210 9.47 -11.00 3.57
N VAL A 211 9.03 -10.30 4.61
CA VAL A 211 7.77 -10.60 5.31
C VAL A 211 6.59 -10.37 4.37
N GLU A 212 6.54 -9.24 3.66
CA GLU A 212 5.47 -8.95 2.70
C GLU A 212 5.39 -10.03 1.60
N LYS A 213 6.52 -10.43 1.02
CA LYS A 213 6.60 -11.52 0.04
C LYS A 213 6.17 -12.86 0.62
N ALA A 214 6.48 -13.14 1.87
CA ALA A 214 6.07 -14.38 2.51
C ALA A 214 4.56 -14.46 2.80
N GLY A 215 3.86 -13.32 2.80
CA GLY A 215 2.39 -13.27 2.86
C GLY A 215 1.71 -13.42 1.49
N GLN A 216 2.48 -13.56 0.39
CA GLN A 216 1.93 -13.68 -0.96
C GLN A 216 0.94 -14.85 -1.14
N PRO A 217 1.17 -16.06 -0.57
CA PRO A 217 0.22 -17.16 -0.72
C PRO A 217 -1.19 -16.85 -0.21
N ILE A 218 -1.32 -16.05 0.86
CA ILE A 218 -2.63 -15.61 1.37
C ILE A 218 -3.35 -14.78 0.30
N LYS A 219 -2.64 -13.83 -0.33
CA LYS A 219 -3.19 -12.98 -1.39
C LYS A 219 -3.56 -13.77 -2.64
N ASP A 220 -2.73 -14.76 -3.00
CA ASP A 220 -2.99 -15.62 -4.15
C ASP A 220 -4.27 -16.45 -3.93
N VAL A 221 -4.43 -17.06 -2.75
CA VAL A 221 -5.66 -17.79 -2.41
C VAL A 221 -6.89 -16.88 -2.46
N ILE A 222 -6.83 -15.69 -1.87
CA ILE A 222 -7.94 -14.72 -1.95
C ILE A 222 -8.31 -14.45 -3.41
N SER A 223 -7.33 -14.11 -4.24
CA SER A 223 -7.57 -13.81 -5.65
C SER A 223 -8.20 -14.99 -6.40
N PHE A 224 -7.79 -16.23 -6.09
CA PHE A 224 -8.35 -17.42 -6.74
C PHE A 224 -9.77 -17.70 -6.26
N LEU A 225 -10.03 -17.56 -4.96
CA LEU A 225 -11.36 -17.74 -4.38
C LEU A 225 -12.34 -16.67 -4.85
N GLU A 226 -11.93 -15.42 -4.94
CA GLU A 226 -12.75 -14.33 -5.49
C GLU A 226 -13.15 -14.61 -6.94
N ASP A 227 -12.21 -15.07 -7.78
CA ASP A 227 -12.48 -15.42 -9.18
C ASP A 227 -13.44 -16.62 -9.29
N ILE A 228 -13.22 -17.68 -8.51
CA ILE A 228 -14.13 -18.82 -8.43
C ILE A 228 -15.52 -18.38 -8.01
N TRP A 229 -15.61 -17.61 -6.94
CA TRP A 229 -16.87 -17.16 -6.37
C TRP A 229 -17.65 -16.29 -7.36
N CYS A 230 -16.98 -15.36 -8.05
CA CYS A 230 -17.60 -14.53 -9.08
C CYS A 230 -18.24 -15.36 -10.19
N VAL A 231 -17.55 -16.38 -10.70
CA VAL A 231 -18.10 -17.27 -11.74
C VAL A 231 -19.16 -18.22 -11.17
N ALA A 232 -19.00 -18.67 -9.92
CA ALA A 232 -19.95 -19.56 -9.25
C ALA A 232 -21.32 -18.92 -9.04
N ILE A 233 -21.39 -17.59 -8.80
CA ILE A 233 -22.65 -16.84 -8.70
C ILE A 233 -23.46 -16.89 -10.00
N GLU A 234 -22.79 -16.91 -11.16
CA GLU A 234 -23.47 -17.05 -12.46
C GLU A 234 -24.10 -18.45 -12.62
N GLY A 235 -23.55 -19.44 -11.93
CA GLY A 235 -24.12 -20.76 -11.77
C GLY A 235 -23.11 -21.89 -12.00
N ARG A 236 -23.51 -23.09 -11.59
CA ARG A 236 -22.68 -24.31 -11.68
C ARG A 236 -22.19 -24.60 -13.10
N THR A 237 -23.03 -24.38 -14.12
CA THR A 237 -22.68 -24.64 -15.52
C THR A 237 -21.58 -23.70 -16.01
N GLU A 238 -21.67 -22.41 -15.67
CA GLU A 238 -20.68 -21.41 -16.06
C GLU A 238 -19.33 -21.67 -15.40
N LEU A 239 -19.33 -22.01 -14.10
CA LEU A 239 -18.10 -22.40 -13.42
C LEU A 239 -17.45 -23.65 -14.05
N CYS A 240 -18.25 -24.65 -14.41
CA CYS A 240 -17.76 -25.86 -15.08
C CYS A 240 -17.15 -25.53 -16.46
N LEU A 241 -17.79 -24.65 -17.23
CA LEU A 241 -17.28 -24.21 -18.53
C LEU A 241 -16.01 -23.37 -18.38
N ALA A 242 -15.94 -22.46 -17.42
CA ALA A 242 -14.77 -21.64 -17.15
C ALA A 242 -13.57 -22.49 -16.75
N TYR A 243 -13.77 -23.44 -15.83
CA TYR A 243 -12.73 -24.37 -15.37
C TYR A 243 -12.20 -25.26 -16.50
N LYS A 244 -13.10 -25.88 -17.29
CA LYS A 244 -12.70 -26.73 -18.43
C LYS A 244 -11.97 -25.96 -19.53
N ARG A 245 -12.23 -24.67 -19.66
CA ARG A 245 -11.61 -23.80 -20.68
C ARG A 245 -10.35 -23.09 -20.18
N GLY A 246 -9.89 -23.34 -18.95
CA GLY A 246 -8.70 -22.67 -18.41
C GLY A 246 -8.88 -21.16 -18.24
N ARG A 247 -10.10 -20.69 -17.94
CA ARG A 247 -10.40 -19.24 -17.92
C ARG A 247 -10.13 -18.57 -16.58
N LEU A 248 -9.96 -19.37 -15.52
CA LEU A 248 -9.77 -18.89 -14.16
C LEU A 248 -8.35 -18.33 -13.99
N ILE A 249 -8.17 -17.38 -13.06
CA ILE A 249 -6.94 -16.56 -12.95
C ILE A 249 -5.68 -17.41 -12.80
N TRP A 250 -5.72 -18.49 -12.00
CA TRP A 250 -4.54 -19.33 -11.75
C TRP A 250 -4.23 -20.34 -12.87
N GLN A 251 -5.11 -20.46 -13.88
CA GLN A 251 -4.93 -21.40 -14.99
C GLN A 251 -4.23 -20.77 -16.21
N ARG A 252 -3.83 -19.49 -16.11
CA ARG A 252 -3.23 -18.70 -17.19
C ARG A 252 -1.70 -18.65 -17.13
#